data_AF-A0A842SGZ2-F1
#
_entry.id   AF-A0A842SGZ2-F1
#
_cell.length_a   1.000
_cell.length_b   1.000
_cell.length_c   1.000
_cell.angle_alpha   90.00
_cell.angle_beta   90.00
_cell.angle_gamma   90.00
#
_symmetry.space_group_name_H-M   'P 1'
#
loop_
_entity.id
_entity.type
_entity.pdbx_description
1 polymer ?
#
loop_
_entity_poly.entity_id
_entity_poly.type
_entity_poly.pdbx_seq_one_letter_code
_entity_poly.pdbx_strand_id
1 'polypeptide(L)'
;MKDIEKIANENIKNLIHTIRDKQVIVDSDIAKLYEIPTKALNQAVKRNSERFPEDFMFQLNTTEKDELVTNCDHLSNLKFSPQLPYAFTEQGVAMLSGVLRSKRVDK
;
A
#
# COMPACT_ATOMS: atom_id res chain seq x y z
N MET A 1 7.06 20.91 6.35
CA MET A 1 7.52 19.60 5.83
C MET A 1 7.91 18.62 6.93
N LYS A 2 8.21 19.07 8.17
CA LYS A 2 8.64 18.21 9.29
C LYS A 2 7.47 17.53 10.04
N ASP A 3 6.24 17.85 9.70
CA ASP A 3 5.06 17.48 10.50
C ASP A 3 4.39 16.16 10.06
N ILE A 4 4.67 15.69 8.84
CA ILE A 4 4.15 14.39 8.34
C ILE A 4 5.00 13.22 8.86
N GLU A 5 6.30 13.40 9.06
CA GLU A 5 7.21 12.35 9.59
C GLU A 5 6.87 11.93 11.03
N LYS A 6 6.28 12.83 11.84
CA LYS A 6 6.07 12.58 13.27
C LYS A 6 4.73 11.95 13.62
N ILE A 7 3.68 12.20 12.82
CA ILE A 7 2.34 11.59 12.98
C ILE A 7 2.32 10.13 12.46
N ALA A 8 3.27 9.81 11.56
CA ALA A 8 3.37 8.52 10.88
C ALA A 8 3.90 7.37 11.77
N ASN A 9 4.74 7.65 12.77
CA ASN A 9 5.50 6.60 13.47
C ASN A 9 4.68 5.65 14.36
N GLU A 10 3.59 6.12 14.97
CA GLU A 10 2.77 5.25 15.84
C GLU A 10 1.67 4.50 15.06
N ASN A 11 1.19 5.06 13.94
CA ASN A 11 0.13 4.44 13.14
C ASN A 11 0.67 3.45 12.10
N ILE A 12 1.87 3.65 11.54
CA ILE A 12 2.42 2.76 10.50
C ILE A 12 2.58 1.32 11.01
N LYS A 13 2.95 1.13 12.28
CA LYS A 13 3.13 -0.22 12.85
C LYS A 13 1.87 -1.07 12.77
N ASN A 14 0.68 -0.46 12.87
CA ASN A 14 -0.60 -1.15 12.78
C ASN A 14 -1.03 -1.45 11.33
N LEU A 15 -0.31 -0.90 10.34
CA LEU A 15 -0.53 -1.10 8.91
C LEU A 15 0.48 -2.10 8.31
N ILE A 16 1.47 -2.53 9.10
CA ILE A 16 2.44 -3.54 8.69
C ILE A 16 1.85 -4.91 8.98
N HIS A 17 1.76 -5.73 7.93
CA HIS A 17 1.31 -7.11 8.00
C HIS A 17 2.44 -8.04 7.55
N THR A 18 2.50 -9.23 8.12
CA THR A 18 3.45 -10.26 7.70
C THR A 18 2.73 -11.21 6.75
N ILE A 19 3.10 -11.19 5.46
CA ILE A 19 2.52 -12.05 4.43
C ILE A 19 3.67 -12.68 3.64
N ARG A 20 3.66 -14.01 3.50
CA ARG A 20 4.76 -14.77 2.86
C ARG A 20 6.13 -14.45 3.47
N ASP A 21 6.21 -14.34 4.80
CA ASP A 21 7.42 -13.97 5.55
C ASP A 21 8.00 -12.60 5.21
N LYS A 22 7.24 -11.73 4.52
CA LYS A 22 7.61 -10.37 4.18
C LYS A 22 6.74 -9.38 4.96
N GLN A 23 7.35 -8.32 5.49
CA GLN A 23 6.62 -7.18 6.04
C GLN A 23 6.08 -6.32 4.90
N VAL A 24 4.76 -6.18 4.86
CA VAL A 24 4.06 -5.50 3.78
C VAL A 24 2.99 -4.54 4.29
N ILE A 25 2.72 -3.51 3.51
CA ILE A 25 1.58 -2.59 3.70
C ILE A 25 0.67 -2.71 2.48
N VAL A 26 -0.63 -2.74 2.73
CA VAL A 26 -1.64 -2.89 1.68
C VAL A 26 -1.90 -1.56 0.97
N ASP A 27 -2.17 -1.61 -0.33
CA ASP A 27 -2.43 -0.46 -1.20
C ASP A 27 -3.44 0.54 -0.64
N SER A 28 -4.46 0.03 0.05
CA SER A 28 -5.55 0.81 0.63
C SER A 28 -5.09 1.63 1.81
N ASP A 29 -4.15 1.14 2.62
CA ASP A 29 -3.61 1.90 3.74
C ASP A 29 -2.54 2.88 3.28
N ILE A 30 -1.72 2.50 2.30
CA ILE A 30 -0.80 3.44 1.65
C ILE A 30 -1.59 4.58 1.02
N ALA A 31 -2.68 4.28 0.32
CA ALA A 31 -3.55 5.29 -0.27
C ALA A 31 -4.10 6.27 0.76
N LYS A 32 -4.52 5.79 1.95
CA LYS A 32 -4.92 6.65 3.08
C LYS A 32 -3.76 7.50 3.59
N LEU A 33 -2.56 6.93 3.77
CA LEU A 33 -1.37 7.65 4.24
C LEU A 33 -0.96 8.79 3.29
N TYR A 34 -1.12 8.57 1.98
CA TYR A 34 -0.83 9.57 0.95
C TYR A 34 -2.04 10.46 0.62
N GLU A 35 -3.18 10.26 1.29
CA GLU A 35 -4.44 10.97 1.05
C GLU A 35 -4.88 10.96 -0.43
N ILE A 36 -4.67 9.83 -1.11
CA ILE A 36 -5.07 9.61 -2.50
C ILE A 36 -6.02 8.41 -2.63
N PRO A 37 -6.83 8.34 -3.69
CA PRO A 37 -7.63 7.15 -3.96
C PRO A 37 -6.74 5.94 -4.24
N THR A 38 -7.08 4.76 -3.71
CA THR A 38 -6.38 3.48 -3.99
C THR A 38 -6.26 3.22 -5.49
N LYS A 39 -7.28 3.58 -6.26
CA LYS A 39 -7.27 3.50 -7.73
C LYS A 39 -6.16 4.36 -8.36
N ALA A 40 -5.91 5.56 -7.83
CA ALA A 40 -4.87 6.46 -8.34
C ALA A 40 -3.46 5.92 -8.01
N LEU A 41 -3.29 5.35 -6.81
CA LEU A 41 -2.07 4.64 -6.42
C LEU A 41 -1.78 3.48 -7.39
N ASN A 42 -2.77 2.59 -7.58
CA ASN A 42 -2.65 1.43 -8.47
C ASN A 42 -2.41 1.83 -9.93
N GLN A 43 -2.99 2.96 -10.39
CA GLN A 43 -2.68 3.51 -11.70
C GLN A 43 -1.24 4.01 -11.82
N ALA A 44 -0.72 4.70 -10.80
CA ALA A 44 0.66 5.20 -10.79
C ALA A 44 1.67 4.05 -10.82
N VAL A 45 1.39 2.99 -10.06
CA VAL A 45 2.16 1.74 -10.04
C VAL A 45 2.12 1.05 -11.40
N LYS A 46 0.92 0.87 -12.00
CA LYS A 46 0.78 0.27 -13.33
C LYS A 46 1.53 1.05 -14.41
N ARG A 47 1.57 2.38 -14.34
CA ARG A 47 2.33 3.22 -15.29
C ARG A 47 3.85 3.07 -15.13
N ASN A 48 4.30 2.65 -13.95
CA ASN A 48 5.72 2.51 -13.62
C ASN A 48 6.03 1.06 -13.25
N SER A 49 5.33 0.08 -13.82
CA SER A 49 5.45 -1.33 -13.43
C SER A 49 6.87 -1.86 -13.57
N GLU A 50 7.66 -1.29 -14.48
CA GLU A 50 9.09 -1.56 -14.66
C GLU A 50 9.93 -1.28 -13.39
N ARG A 51 9.43 -0.42 -12.48
CA ARG A 51 10.09 -0.06 -11.21
C ARG A 51 9.63 -0.91 -10.02
N PHE A 52 8.64 -1.78 -10.21
CA PHE A 52 8.06 -2.59 -9.15
C PHE A 52 8.21 -4.08 -9.50
N PRO A 53 9.39 -4.68 -9.22
CA PRO A 53 9.55 -6.13 -9.32
C PRO A 53 8.67 -6.85 -8.31
N GLU A 54 8.47 -8.15 -8.50
CA GLU A 54 7.64 -9.01 -7.63
C GLU A 54 8.14 -9.04 -6.17
N ASP A 55 9.41 -8.75 -5.94
CA ASP A 55 9.97 -8.60 -4.59
C ASP A 55 9.51 -7.33 -3.87
N PHE A 56 9.07 -6.31 -4.61
CA PHE A 56 8.68 -5.00 -4.07
C PHE A 56 7.17 -4.86 -3.92
N MET A 57 6.43 -5.49 -4.84
CA MET A 57 4.98 -5.56 -4.76
C MET A 57 4.49 -6.91 -5.27
N PHE A 58 3.39 -7.38 -4.69
CA PHE A 58 2.66 -8.52 -5.21
C PHE A 58 1.18 -8.38 -4.91
N GLN A 59 0.34 -9.06 -5.68
CA GLN A 59 -1.10 -9.09 -5.42
C GLN A 59 -1.41 -10.19 -4.42
N LEU A 60 -2.24 -9.88 -3.41
CA LEU A 60 -2.72 -10.89 -2.46
C LEU A 60 -3.67 -11.86 -3.15
N ASN A 61 -3.65 -13.12 -2.73
CA ASN A 61 -4.68 -14.09 -3.11
C ASN A 61 -5.92 -13.96 -2.21
N THR A 62 -7.00 -14.67 -2.54
CA THR A 62 -8.25 -14.59 -1.79
C THR A 62 -8.10 -15.03 -0.33
N THR A 63 -7.26 -16.04 -0.07
CA THR A 63 -6.99 -16.53 1.28
C THR A 63 -6.22 -15.50 2.10
N GLU A 64 -5.12 -14.98 1.56
CA GLU A 64 -4.30 -13.92 2.18
C GLU A 64 -5.14 -12.67 2.46
N LYS A 65 -6.04 -12.31 1.54
CA LYS A 65 -6.99 -11.21 1.76
C LYS A 65 -7.93 -11.50 2.93
N ASP A 66 -8.51 -12.69 3.00
CA ASP A 66 -9.47 -13.04 4.05
C ASP A 66 -8.81 -13.09 5.43
N GLU A 67 -7.59 -13.65 5.52
CA GLU A 67 -6.76 -13.63 6.72
C GLU A 67 -6.45 -12.20 7.17
N LEU A 68 -6.04 -11.35 6.23
CA LEU A 68 -5.71 -9.96 6.50
C LEU A 68 -6.94 -9.17 7.00
N VAL A 69 -8.11 -9.36 6.37
CA VAL A 69 -9.34 -8.69 6.80
C VAL A 69 -9.82 -9.23 8.16
N THR A 70 -9.64 -10.52 8.42
CA THR A 70 -9.98 -11.11 9.72
C THR A 70 -9.10 -10.57 10.84
N ASN A 71 -7.83 -10.30 10.56
CA ASN A 71 -6.90 -9.73 11.53
C ASN A 71 -6.99 -8.20 11.66
N CYS A 72 -7.69 -7.52 10.74
CA CYS A 72 -7.76 -6.06 10.68
C CYS A 72 -9.18 -5.56 10.40
N ASP A 73 -9.92 -5.22 11.45
CA ASP A 73 -11.30 -4.71 11.34
C ASP A 73 -11.44 -3.50 10.42
N HIS A 74 -10.44 -2.62 10.35
CA HIS A 74 -10.47 -1.44 9.47
C HIS A 74 -10.37 -1.78 7.97
N LEU A 75 -10.05 -3.03 7.63
CA LEU A 75 -10.00 -3.58 6.28
C LEU A 75 -11.23 -4.41 5.93
N SER A 76 -12.27 -4.43 6.80
CA SER A 76 -13.56 -5.09 6.55
C SER A 76 -14.18 -4.76 5.18
N ASN A 77 -13.96 -3.55 4.68
CA ASN A 77 -14.44 -3.12 3.36
C ASN A 77 -13.83 -3.94 2.20
N LEU A 78 -12.62 -4.49 2.38
CA LEU A 78 -11.96 -5.36 1.40
C LEU A 78 -12.56 -6.77 1.37
N LYS A 79 -13.31 -7.20 2.41
CA LYS A 79 -13.93 -8.53 2.46
C LYS A 79 -14.82 -8.79 1.25
N PHE A 80 -15.73 -7.85 1.00
CA PHE A 80 -16.70 -7.90 -0.10
C PHE A 80 -16.17 -7.31 -1.40
N SER A 81 -14.96 -6.72 -1.38
CA SER A 81 -14.34 -6.21 -2.60
C SER A 81 -13.98 -7.39 -3.53
N PRO A 82 -14.45 -7.37 -4.79
CA PRO A 82 -14.02 -8.35 -5.79
C PRO A 82 -12.56 -8.14 -6.20
N GLN A 83 -11.97 -6.99 -5.87
CA GLN A 83 -10.62 -6.64 -6.24
C GLN A 83 -9.64 -7.04 -5.14
N LEU A 84 -8.67 -7.87 -5.52
CA LEU A 84 -7.57 -8.27 -4.65
C LEU A 84 -6.59 -7.11 -4.49
N PRO A 85 -6.27 -6.70 -3.25
CA PRO A 85 -5.39 -5.58 -3.03
C PRO A 85 -3.93 -5.95 -3.31
N TYR A 86 -3.12 -4.93 -3.62
CA TYR A 86 -1.68 -5.09 -3.72
C TYR A 86 -1.03 -4.91 -2.35
N ALA A 87 -0.05 -5.75 -2.06
CA ALA A 87 0.83 -5.64 -0.92
C ALA A 87 2.19 -5.11 -1.38
N PHE A 88 2.72 -4.12 -0.64
CA PHE A 88 4.01 -3.49 -0.93
C PHE A 88 4.95 -3.72 0.24
N THR A 89 6.17 -4.17 -0.06
CA THR A 89 7.24 -4.23 0.94
C THR A 89 7.77 -2.84 1.27
N GLU A 90 8.64 -2.73 2.27
CA GLU A 90 9.31 -1.47 2.60
C GLU A 90 9.95 -0.80 1.37
N GLN A 91 10.61 -1.60 0.53
CA GLN A 91 11.24 -1.14 -0.71
C GLN A 91 10.18 -0.64 -1.71
N GLY A 92 9.06 -1.36 -1.85
CA GLY A 92 7.93 -0.92 -2.68
C GLY A 92 7.34 0.41 -2.20
N VAL A 93 7.15 0.57 -0.89
CA VAL A 93 6.66 1.81 -0.28
C VAL A 93 7.63 2.96 -0.50
N ALA A 94 8.94 2.73 -0.38
CA ALA A 94 9.96 3.72 -0.68
C ALA A 94 9.90 4.18 -2.15
N MET A 95 9.72 3.24 -3.09
CA MET A 95 9.57 3.55 -4.52
C MET A 95 8.32 4.37 -4.83
N LEU A 96 7.22 4.15 -4.09
CA LEU A 96 6.00 4.94 -4.22
C LEU A 96 6.24 6.42 -3.93
N SER A 97 7.08 6.77 -2.95
CA SER A 97 7.43 8.16 -2.66
C SER A 97 8.01 8.88 -3.90
N GLY A 98 8.89 8.20 -4.65
CA GLY A 98 9.47 8.73 -5.88
C GLY A 98 8.46 8.86 -7.03
N VAL A 99 7.60 7.84 -7.22
CA VAL A 99 6.60 7.81 -8.29
C VAL A 99 5.48 8.84 -8.04
N LEU A 100 5.02 8.97 -6.79
CA LEU A 100 3.95 9.90 -6.42
C LEU A 100 4.43 11.36 -6.37
N ARG A 101 5.68 11.62 -5.96
CA ARG A 101 6.27 12.98 -6.01
C ARG A 101 6.47 13.50 -7.43
N SER A 102 6.79 12.63 -8.39
CA SER A 102 6.97 13.03 -9.80
C SER A 102 5.69 13.62 -10.42
N LYS A 103 4.52 13.31 -9.85
CA LYS A 103 3.22 13.87 -10.26
C LYS A 103 2.84 15.17 -9.53
N ARG A 104 3.60 15.57 -8.50
CA ARG A 104 3.41 16.82 -7.72
C ARG A 104 4.30 17.97 -8.21
N VAL A 105 4.83 17.88 -9.44
CA VAL A 105 5.41 19.02 -10.15
C VAL A 105 4.38 19.43 -11.20
N ASP A 106 3.86 20.65 -11.05
CA ASP A 106 2.88 21.34 -11.89
C ASP A 106 1.41 20.88 -11.78
N LYS A 107 0.67 21.46 -10.82
CA LYS A 107 -0.42 22.40 -11.13
C LYS A 107 -0.84 23.24 -9.94
#